data_AF-A0A6P0NG41-F1
#
_entry.id   AF-A0A6P0NG41-F1
#
_cell.length_a   1.000
_cell.length_b   1.000
_cell.length_c   1.000
_cell.angle_alpha   90.00
_cell.angle_beta   90.00
_cell.angle_gamma   90.00
#
_symmetry.space_group_name_H-M   'P 1'
#
loop_
_entity.id
_entity.type
_entity.pdbx_description
1 polymer ?
#
loop_
_entity_poly.entity_id
_entity_poly.type
_entity_poly.pdbx_seq_one_letter_code
_entity_poly.pdbx_strand_id
1 'polypeptide(L)' 'MYLPISNAVYLDFFQYKIARIAIESNQLNLLVFDANGEEIVQWID' A
#
# COMPACT_ATOMS: atom_id res chain seq x y z
N MET A 1 0.47 4.58 -12.52
CA MET A 1 1.74 3.94 -12.12
C MET A 1 1.56 3.49 -10.69
N TYR A 2 1.87 2.24 -10.35
CA TYR A 2 1.64 1.70 -9.00
C TYR A 2 2.94 1.64 -8.21
N LEU A 3 2.89 1.99 -6.94
CA LEU A 3 3.97 1.77 -5.99
C LEU A 3 3.78 0.41 -5.30
N PRO A 4 4.66 -0.57 -5.54
CA PRO A 4 4.60 -1.85 -4.85
C PRO A 4 5.08 -1.71 -3.40
N ILE A 5 4.29 -2.21 -2.46
CA ILE A 5 4.60 -2.23 -1.03
C ILE A 5 4.18 -3.57 -0.42
N SER A 6 4.98 -4.05 0.53
CA SER A 6 4.66 -5.30 1.21
C SER A 6 3.44 -5.15 2.12
N ASN A 7 2.66 -6.22 2.27
CA ASN A 7 1.48 -6.26 3.13
C ASN A 7 1.83 -5.91 4.59
N ALA A 8 3.01 -6.33 5.07
CA ALA A 8 3.51 -5.97 6.40
C ALA A 8 3.64 -4.45 6.58
N VAL A 9 4.25 -3.76 5.61
CA VAL A 9 4.40 -2.30 5.64
C VAL A 9 3.06 -1.60 5.48
N TYR A 10 2.16 -2.15 4.67
CA TYR A 10 0.82 -1.61 4.49
C TYR A 10 -0.01 -1.66 5.78
N LEU A 11 0.02 -2.79 6.49
CA LEU A 11 -0.70 -2.98 7.75
C LEU A 11 -0.09 -2.21 8.92
N ASP A 12 1.22 -1.97 8.91
CA ASP A 12 1.91 -1.23 9.98
C ASP A 12 1.82 0.29 9.75
N PHE A 13 2.36 0.78 8.62
CA PHE A 13 2.51 2.21 8.38
C PHE A 13 1.31 2.86 7.67
N PHE A 14 0.75 2.21 6.65
CA PHE A 14 -0.31 2.82 5.83
C PHE A 14 -1.70 2.78 6.48
N GLN A 15 -1.84 2.12 7.63
CA GLN A 15 -3.03 2.25 8.48
C GLN A 15 -3.06 3.58 9.24
N TYR A 16 -1.92 4.26 9.40
CA TYR A 16 -1.91 5.56 10.06
C TYR A 16 -2.58 6.62 9.20
N LYS A 17 -3.34 7.50 9.86
CA LYS A 17 -4.09 8.58 9.21
C LYS A 17 -3.22 9.48 8.33
N ILE A 18 -1.98 9.74 8.75
CA ILE A 18 -1.05 10.57 7.97
C ILE A 18 -0.64 9.92 6.64
N ALA A 19 -0.44 8.60 6.64
CA ALA A 19 -0.09 7.86 5.44
C ALA A 19 -1.29 7.82 4.47
N ARG A 20 -2.51 7.64 4.98
CA ARG A 20 -3.74 7.73 4.16
C ARG A 20 -3.92 9.11 3.53
N ILE A 21 -3.72 10.18 4.30
CA ILE A 21 -3.77 11.55 3.76
C ILE A 21 -2.73 11.72 2.64
N ALA A 22 -1.52 11.18 2.80
CA ALA A 22 -0.49 11.26 1.76
C ALA A 22 -0.89 10.50 0.48
N ILE A 23 -1.53 9.33 0.61
CA ILE A 23 -2.05 8.57 -0.54
C ILE A 23 -3.11 9.38 -1.28
N GLU A 24 -4.13 9.84 -0.55
CA GLU A 24 -5.29 10.55 -1.12
C GLU A 24 -4.87 11.89 -1.74
N SER A 25 -3.99 12.64 -1.07
CA SER A 25 -3.58 13.98 -1.51
C SER A 25 -2.67 13.95 -2.74
N ASN A 26 -1.93 12.85 -2.94
CA ASN A 26 -0.98 12.71 -4.06
C ASN A 26 -1.47 11.72 -5.12
N GLN A 27 -2.69 11.20 -5.01
CA GLN A 27 -3.27 10.22 -5.93
C GLN A 27 -2.31 9.04 -6.18
N LEU A 28 -1.76 8.51 -5.08
CA LEU A 28 -0.79 7.41 -5.15
C LEU A 28 -1.49 6.07 -5.28
N ASN A 29 -1.36 5.45 -6.44
CA ASN A 29 -1.85 4.08 -6.61
C ASN A 29 -0.87 3.11 -5.95
N LEU A 30 -1.36 2.21 -5.09
CA LEU A 30 -0.56 1.24 -4.37
C LEU A 30 -0.85 -0.19 -4.85
N LEU A 31 0.21 -0.99 -4.98
CA LEU A 31 0.12 -2.42 -5.18
C LEU A 31 0.62 -3.10 -3.90
N VAL A 32 -0.29 -3.74 -3.17
CA VAL A 32 0.08 -4.46 -1.95
C VAL A 32 0.35 -5.91 -2.28
N PHE A 33 1.54 -6.41 -1.95
CA PHE A 33 1.95 -7.80 -2.17
C PHE A 33 2.34 -8.49 -0.86
N ASP A 34 2.11 -9.79 -0.73
CA ASP A 34 2.66 -10.59 0.36
C ASP A 34 4.04 -11.11 -0.04
N ALA A 35 5.06 -10.73 0.74
CA ALA A 35 6.43 -11.17 0.51
C ALA A 35 6.65 -12.66 0.85
N ASN A 36 5.78 -13.26 1.67
CA ASN A 36 5.91 -14.68 2.05
C ASN A 36 5.25 -15.61 1.04
N GLY A 37 4.11 -15.19 0.48
CA GLY A 37 3.35 -15.95 -0.53
C GLY A 37 3.69 -15.60 -1.98
N GLU A 38 4.52 -14.58 -2.20
CA GLU A 38 4.85 -14.01 -3.54
C GLU A 38 3.60 -13.65 -4.36
N GLU A 39 2.54 -13.19 -3.69
CA GLU A 39 1.24 -12.91 -4.31
C GLU A 39 0.81 -11.45 -4.17
N ILE A 40 0.01 -10.98 -5.13
CA ILE A 40 -0.62 -9.66 -5.06
C ILE A 40 -1.88 -9.80 -4.21
N VAL A 41 -1.94 -9.02 -3.12
CA VAL A 41 -3.04 -9.06 -2.15
C VAL A 41 -4.11 -8.03 -2.52
N GLN A 42 -3.70 -6.82 -2.93
CA GLN A 42 -4.63 -5.72 -3.14
C GLN A 42 -4.09 -4.65 -4.09
N TRP A 43 -5.01 -4.02 -4.83
CA TRP A 43 -4.79 -2.82 -5.62
C TRP A 43 -5.55 -1.65 -4.97
N ILE A 44 -4.89 -0.51 -4.79
CA ILE A 44 -5.48 0.70 -4.21
C ILE A 44 -5.24 1.83 -5.20
N ASP A 45 -6.31 2.56 -5.54
CA ASP A 45 -6.31 3.72 -6.42
C ASP A 45 -6.58 5.02 -5.64
#